data_AF-A0A9J6BCM4-F1
#
_entry.id   AF-A0A9J6BCM4-F1
#
_cell.length_a   1.000
_cell.length_b   1.000
_cell.length_c   1.000
_cell.angle_alpha   90.00
_cell.angle_beta   90.00
_cell.angle_gamma   90.00
#
_symmetry.space_group_name_H-M   'P 1'
#
loop_
_entity.id
_entity.type
_entity.pdbx_description
1 polymer ?
#
loop_
_entity_poly.entity_id
_entity_poly.type
_entity_poly.pdbx_seq_one_letter_code
_entity_poly.pdbx_strand_id
1 'polypeptide(L)'
;MELKFFFFFIIVAVISLSSASKLKCEFIETIYFEYSCEVQNNGIFGKLQVTIDQIEGNHNSTMTNNDVKAVSMNHIKNLSFVPKNIYKFFTNLVGLKITDSNLTEIYQSDFQNFSKLECLILDNNQIEVIEKELFKFNLNLEMIVLKNNKISHIDHFVFSKLKKLKFLILSENVCKLQNAKNRTEVENLIKKIFLKQKVCISKEKLKKHEATKRISHKSINNEVTSSYHKNSGTEVDLSNICFIIVLYFVMKFQN
;
A
#
# COMPACT_ATOMS: atom_id res chain seq x y z
N MET A 1 27.47 17.16 -41.19
CA MET A 1 26.00 17.14 -40.95
C MET A 1 25.63 16.47 -39.62
N GLU A 2 26.52 15.66 -39.03
CA GLU A 2 26.24 14.88 -37.81
C GLU A 2 26.37 15.65 -36.48
N LEU A 3 27.18 16.71 -36.42
CA LEU A 3 27.34 17.49 -35.18
C LEU A 3 26.07 18.27 -34.77
N LYS A 4 25.24 18.68 -35.74
CA LYS A 4 23.97 19.38 -35.47
C LYS A 4 22.90 18.44 -34.88
N PHE A 5 22.91 17.17 -35.25
CA PHE A 5 22.02 16.15 -34.68
C PHE A 5 22.41 15.82 -33.24
N PHE A 6 23.71 15.73 -32.94
CA PHE A 6 24.18 15.49 -31.58
C PHE A 6 23.84 16.65 -30.63
N PHE A 7 23.99 17.89 -31.10
CA PHE A 7 23.53 19.07 -30.35
C PHE A 7 22.01 19.14 -30.22
N PHE A 8 21.22 18.67 -31.19
CA PHE A 8 19.77 18.62 -31.05
C PHE A 8 19.32 17.61 -29.97
N PHE A 9 19.97 16.46 -29.87
CA PHE A 9 19.71 15.50 -28.77
C PHE A 9 20.16 16.03 -27.41
N ILE A 10 21.31 16.71 -27.34
CA ILE A 10 21.75 17.36 -26.09
C ILE A 10 20.83 18.53 -25.74
N ILE A 11 20.37 19.33 -26.70
CA ILE A 11 19.46 20.45 -26.46
C ILE A 11 18.06 19.95 -26.07
N VAL A 12 17.57 18.85 -26.62
CA VAL A 12 16.32 18.21 -26.14
C VAL A 12 16.52 17.60 -24.75
N ALA A 13 17.70 17.04 -24.43
CA ALA A 13 18.05 16.57 -23.09
C ALA A 13 18.30 17.71 -22.07
N VAL A 14 18.68 18.90 -22.53
CA VAL A 14 18.91 20.09 -21.70
C VAL A 14 17.63 20.95 -21.60
N ILE A 15 16.69 20.85 -22.55
CA ILE A 15 15.35 21.47 -22.48
C ILE A 15 14.38 20.62 -21.64
N SER A 16 14.72 19.37 -21.30
CA SER A 16 14.22 18.78 -20.05
C SER A 16 14.98 19.35 -18.85
N LEU A 17 15.00 20.67 -18.72
CA LEU A 17 15.21 21.34 -17.44
C LEU A 17 14.17 20.74 -16.52
N SER A 18 14.62 19.86 -15.62
CA SER A 18 13.82 19.21 -14.62
C SER A 18 13.06 20.29 -13.88
N SER A 19 11.77 20.42 -14.19
CA SER A 19 10.86 21.12 -13.30
C SER A 19 10.96 20.34 -12.00
N ALA A 20 11.53 20.97 -10.98
CA ALA A 20 11.54 20.43 -9.63
C ALA A 20 10.13 19.92 -9.32
N SER A 21 9.98 18.60 -9.21
CA SER A 21 8.69 17.98 -8.98
C SER A 21 8.48 17.94 -7.47
N LYS A 22 8.00 19.06 -6.95
CA LYS A 22 7.68 19.21 -5.53
C LYS A 22 6.48 18.34 -5.19
N LEU A 23 6.64 17.40 -4.27
CA LEU A 23 5.55 16.62 -3.73
C LEU A 23 4.88 17.42 -2.61
N LYS A 24 3.63 17.83 -2.83
CA LYS A 24 2.87 18.56 -1.81
C LYS A 24 2.24 17.56 -0.83
N CYS A 25 2.54 17.73 0.45
CA CYS A 25 2.06 16.93 1.56
C CYS A 25 1.19 17.76 2.49
N GLU A 26 0.05 17.19 2.89
CA GLU A 26 -0.62 17.54 4.12
C GLU A 26 -0.14 16.59 5.21
N PHE A 27 0.45 17.13 6.27
CA PHE A 27 0.99 16.32 7.35
C PHE A 27 -0.03 16.17 8.47
N ILE A 28 -0.34 14.93 8.82
CA ILE A 28 -1.38 14.59 9.78
C ILE A 28 -0.92 13.53 10.75
N GLU A 29 -1.49 13.55 11.96
CA GLU A 29 -1.36 12.44 12.89
C GLU A 29 -2.43 11.39 12.61
N THR A 30 -2.02 10.13 12.52
CA THR A 30 -2.95 9.03 12.23
C THR A 30 -2.88 7.97 13.33
N ILE A 31 -4.00 7.31 13.58
CA ILE A 31 -4.11 6.27 14.62
C ILE A 31 -3.17 5.08 14.33
N TYR A 32 -2.84 4.83 13.06
CA TYR A 32 -2.07 3.66 12.65
C TYR A 32 -0.58 3.90 12.51
N PHE A 33 -0.21 5.09 12.04
CA PHE A 33 1.17 5.39 11.67
C PHE A 33 1.75 6.55 12.47
N GLU A 34 1.03 7.06 13.48
CA GLU A 34 1.41 8.21 14.33
C GLU A 34 1.50 9.52 13.56
N TYR A 35 2.29 9.58 12.48
CA TYR A 35 2.51 10.75 11.63
C TYR A 35 2.66 10.37 10.15
N SER A 36 1.91 11.03 9.28
CA SER A 36 1.75 10.66 7.86
C SER A 36 1.77 11.88 6.94
N CYS A 37 2.25 11.70 5.71
CA CYS A 37 2.04 12.65 4.61
C CYS A 37 0.88 12.14 3.74
N GLU A 38 -0.17 12.95 3.61
CA GLU A 38 -1.19 12.80 2.57
C GLU A 38 -0.81 13.68 1.38
N VAL A 39 -0.50 13.02 0.26
CA VAL A 39 -0.08 13.70 -0.97
C VAL A 39 -1.28 14.39 -1.59
N GLN A 40 -1.15 15.69 -1.79
CA GLN A 40 -2.14 16.50 -2.49
C GLN A 40 -1.86 16.46 -3.99
N ASN A 41 -2.91 16.35 -4.81
CA ASN A 41 -2.77 16.46 -6.25
C ASN A 41 -2.49 17.91 -6.64
N ASN A 42 -1.23 18.20 -6.95
CA ASN A 42 -0.75 19.51 -7.40
C ASN A 42 -0.39 19.52 -8.90
N GLY A 43 -0.90 18.57 -9.68
CA GLY A 43 -0.72 18.55 -11.13
C GLY A 43 0.65 18.10 -11.62
N ILE A 44 1.53 17.59 -10.75
CA ILE A 44 2.83 17.02 -11.15
C ILE A 44 2.69 15.63 -11.78
N PHE A 45 1.56 14.97 -11.53
CA PHE A 45 1.23 13.63 -12.04
C PHE A 45 0.69 13.72 -13.46
N GLY A 46 0.87 12.69 -14.29
CA GLY A 46 0.49 12.68 -15.71
C GLY A 46 1.64 12.77 -16.72
N LYS A 47 2.89 12.86 -16.23
CA LYS A 47 4.10 12.57 -17.02
C LYS A 47 4.40 11.07 -16.96
N LEU A 48 5.11 10.55 -17.97
CA LEU A 48 5.50 9.13 -18.09
C LEU A 48 6.23 8.60 -16.83
N GLN A 49 6.98 9.45 -16.13
CA GLN A 49 7.51 9.20 -14.78
C GLN A 49 7.68 10.53 -14.04
N VAL A 50 7.55 10.51 -12.71
CA VAL A 50 7.75 11.67 -11.85
C VAL A 50 8.86 11.35 -10.85
N THR A 51 9.91 12.18 -10.83
CA THR A 51 10.99 12.09 -9.85
C THR A 51 10.88 13.23 -8.85
N ILE A 52 10.63 12.90 -7.59
CA ILE A 52 10.49 13.89 -6.53
C ILE A 52 11.87 14.41 -6.10
N ASP A 53 11.99 15.73 -6.02
CA ASP A 53 13.22 16.42 -5.62
C ASP A 53 13.04 17.34 -4.41
N GLN A 54 11.80 17.69 -4.07
CA GLN A 54 11.45 18.47 -2.89
C GLN A 54 10.11 18.01 -2.29
N ILE A 55 9.95 18.19 -0.99
CA ILE A 55 8.67 18.04 -0.29
C ILE A 55 8.19 19.44 0.12
N GLU A 56 6.92 19.73 -0.15
CA GLU A 56 6.26 20.96 0.26
C GLU A 56 5.13 20.64 1.24
N GLY A 57 5.05 21.39 2.33
CA GLY A 57 4.02 21.22 3.36
C GLY A 57 4.52 21.68 4.72
N ASN A 58 3.59 22.01 5.61
CA ASN A 58 3.91 22.46 6.96
C ASN A 58 3.78 21.29 7.93
N HIS A 59 4.85 20.98 8.65
CA HIS A 59 4.83 19.96 9.70
C HIS A 59 4.13 20.45 10.97
N ASN A 60 3.63 19.52 11.77
CA ASN A 60 3.09 19.81 13.11
C ASN A 60 4.24 20.01 14.11
N SER A 61 4.26 21.15 14.80
CA SER A 61 5.22 21.46 15.86
C SER A 61 6.68 21.20 15.45
N THR A 62 7.36 20.24 16.10
CA THR A 62 8.78 19.92 15.93
C THR A 62 9.03 18.74 14.98
N MET A 63 7.99 18.25 14.31
CA MET A 63 8.09 17.09 13.42
C MET A 63 8.85 17.42 12.13
N THR A 64 9.47 16.42 11.54
CA THR A 64 10.26 16.50 10.31
C THR A 64 9.86 15.40 9.33
N ASN A 65 10.41 15.41 8.12
CA ASN A 65 10.22 14.31 7.16
C ASN A 65 10.73 12.96 7.70
N ASN A 66 11.71 12.94 8.62
CA ASN A 66 12.20 11.69 9.22
C ASN A 66 11.20 11.06 10.19
N ASP A 67 10.25 11.83 10.70
CA ASP A 67 9.23 11.35 11.63
C ASP A 67 8.03 10.76 10.89
N VAL A 68 7.90 11.02 9.58
CA VAL A 68 6.83 10.47 8.73
C VAL A 68 6.98 8.96 8.61
N LYS A 69 5.94 8.24 9.03
CA LYS A 69 5.86 6.78 8.99
C LYS A 69 5.05 6.27 7.81
N ALA A 70 4.13 7.06 7.28
CA ALA A 70 3.34 6.67 6.12
C ALA A 70 3.15 7.79 5.10
N VAL A 71 3.05 7.40 3.84
CA VAL A 71 2.72 8.27 2.71
C VAL A 71 1.48 7.71 2.03
N SER A 72 0.48 8.56 1.83
CA SER A 72 -0.78 8.21 1.18
C SER A 72 -0.99 9.06 -0.07
N MET A 73 -1.31 8.43 -1.19
CA MET A 73 -1.70 9.05 -2.45
C MET A 73 -3.08 8.50 -2.83
N ASN A 74 -4.14 9.25 -2.52
CA ASN A 74 -5.50 8.78 -2.74
C ASN A 74 -6.17 9.63 -3.82
N HIS A 75 -6.91 8.98 -4.72
CA HIS A 75 -7.73 9.65 -5.76
C HIS A 75 -6.95 10.50 -6.77
N ILE A 76 -5.68 10.17 -7.04
CA ILE A 76 -4.83 10.88 -8.00
C ILE A 76 -4.96 10.21 -9.38
N LYS A 77 -6.00 10.54 -10.13
CA LYS A 77 -6.38 9.85 -11.40
C LYS A 77 -5.29 9.79 -12.49
N ASN A 78 -4.29 10.66 -12.43
CA ASN A 78 -3.19 10.76 -13.39
C ASN A 78 -1.87 10.13 -12.86
N LEU A 79 -1.93 9.34 -11.79
CA LEU A 79 -0.78 8.66 -11.19
C LEU A 79 -0.63 7.23 -11.73
N SER A 80 -0.13 7.08 -12.95
CA SER A 80 0.05 5.75 -13.56
C SER A 80 1.27 4.98 -13.05
N PHE A 81 2.17 5.61 -12.28
CA PHE A 81 3.42 5.03 -11.78
C PHE A 81 3.73 5.51 -10.35
N VAL A 82 4.47 4.71 -9.58
CA VAL A 82 4.96 5.13 -8.25
C VAL A 82 6.00 6.26 -8.43
N PRO A 83 5.85 7.43 -7.75
CA PRO A 83 6.82 8.51 -7.91
C PRO A 83 8.19 8.11 -7.34
N LYS A 84 9.25 8.40 -8.10
CA LYS A 84 10.62 8.06 -7.72
C LYS A 84 11.15 9.00 -6.64
N ASN A 85 12.15 8.54 -5.90
CA ASN A 85 12.91 9.30 -4.89
C ASN A 85 12.17 9.74 -3.62
N ILE A 86 10.91 9.35 -3.42
CA ILE A 86 10.18 9.61 -2.16
C ILE A 86 10.93 9.07 -0.93
N TYR A 87 11.57 7.91 -1.06
CA TYR A 87 12.38 7.28 0.00
C TYR A 87 13.53 8.17 0.52
N LYS A 88 13.99 9.15 -0.26
CA LYS A 88 15.06 10.08 0.15
C LYS A 88 14.58 11.06 1.22
N PHE A 89 13.28 11.38 1.21
CA PHE A 89 12.68 12.34 2.14
C PHE A 89 12.11 11.62 3.37
N PHE A 90 11.48 10.46 3.19
CA PHE A 90 10.86 9.70 4.27
C PHE A 90 11.64 8.43 4.59
N THR A 91 12.77 8.58 5.30
CA THR A 91 13.75 7.50 5.55
C THR A 91 13.28 6.42 6.54
N ASN A 92 12.19 6.70 7.27
CA ASN A 92 11.57 5.81 8.25
C ASN A 92 10.19 5.30 7.81
N LEU A 93 9.91 5.33 6.51
CA LEU A 93 8.62 4.93 5.96
C LEU A 93 8.34 3.43 6.23
N VAL A 94 7.23 3.17 6.91
CA VAL A 94 6.68 1.82 7.20
C VAL A 94 5.38 1.56 6.46
N GLY A 95 4.67 2.62 6.01
CA GLY A 95 3.43 2.52 5.26
C GLY A 95 3.47 3.26 3.93
N LEU A 96 3.05 2.61 2.85
CA LEU A 96 2.83 3.25 1.55
C LEU A 96 1.44 2.88 1.05
N LYS A 97 0.63 3.90 0.80
CA LYS A 97 -0.74 3.76 0.31
C LYS A 97 -0.91 4.54 -0.98
N ILE A 98 -1.35 3.88 -2.06
CA ILE A 98 -1.70 4.51 -3.33
C ILE A 98 -3.03 3.93 -3.78
N THR A 99 -4.13 4.64 -3.58
CA THR A 99 -5.48 4.09 -3.87
C THR A 99 -6.22 4.95 -4.85
N ASP A 100 -7.08 4.33 -5.65
CA ASP A 100 -7.98 5.04 -6.57
C ASP A 100 -7.23 5.96 -7.55
N SER A 101 -6.04 5.56 -8.01
CA SER A 101 -5.06 6.45 -8.65
C SER A 101 -4.56 5.99 -10.02
N ASN A 102 -5.25 5.04 -10.68
CA ASN A 102 -4.91 4.54 -12.03
C ASN A 102 -3.48 4.00 -12.20
N LEU A 103 -2.84 3.54 -11.11
CA LEU A 103 -1.52 2.90 -11.16
C LEU A 103 -1.60 1.64 -12.03
N THR A 104 -0.79 1.56 -13.10
CA THR A 104 -0.85 0.44 -14.08
C THR A 104 0.32 -0.52 -13.92
N GLU A 105 1.50 -0.01 -13.59
CA GLU A 105 2.74 -0.77 -13.55
C GLU A 105 3.47 -0.58 -12.23
N ILE A 106 3.99 -1.67 -11.69
CA ILE A 106 4.83 -1.68 -10.50
C ILE A 106 6.01 -2.62 -10.71
N TYR A 107 7.19 -2.15 -10.32
CA TYR A 107 8.46 -2.83 -10.52
C TYR A 107 9.23 -2.93 -9.20
N GLN A 108 10.17 -3.87 -9.13
CA GLN A 108 11.08 -3.99 -7.99
C GLN A 108 11.77 -2.64 -7.67
N SER A 109 12.12 -1.87 -8.70
CA SER A 109 12.78 -0.56 -8.54
C SER A 109 11.92 0.50 -7.84
N ASP A 110 10.59 0.34 -7.84
CA ASP A 110 9.67 1.23 -7.14
C ASP A 110 9.75 1.03 -5.62
N PHE A 111 9.99 -0.21 -5.18
CA PHE A 111 9.95 -0.56 -3.77
C PHE A 111 11.31 -0.85 -3.13
N GLN A 112 12.36 -1.04 -3.92
CA GLN A 112 13.66 -1.53 -3.43
C GLN A 112 14.28 -0.76 -2.26
N ASN A 113 14.02 0.55 -2.17
CA ASN A 113 14.61 1.41 -1.14
C ASN A 113 13.72 1.57 0.10
N PHE A 114 12.50 1.03 0.11
CA PHE A 114 11.62 1.04 1.28
C PHE A 114 11.85 -0.23 2.14
N SER A 115 13.07 -0.41 2.65
CA SER A 115 13.46 -1.61 3.41
C SER A 115 12.71 -1.78 4.73
N LYS A 116 12.17 -0.70 5.30
CA LYS A 116 11.35 -0.67 6.52
C LYS A 116 9.85 -0.85 6.26
N LEU A 117 9.43 -0.99 5.00
CA LEU A 117 8.01 -1.07 4.65
C LEU A 117 7.36 -2.31 5.28
N GLU A 118 6.31 -2.07 6.08
CA GLU A 118 5.49 -3.09 6.73
C GLU A 118 4.10 -3.20 6.10
N CYS A 119 3.59 -2.10 5.54
CA CYS A 119 2.25 -2.03 4.98
C CYS A 119 2.28 -1.39 3.58
N LEU A 120 1.79 -2.14 2.59
CA LEU A 120 1.61 -1.67 1.20
C LEU A 120 0.16 -1.82 0.78
N ILE A 121 -0.49 -0.71 0.45
CA ILE A 121 -1.89 -0.66 0.03
C ILE A 121 -1.97 -0.03 -1.35
N LEU A 122 -2.41 -0.80 -2.35
CA LEU A 122 -2.48 -0.43 -3.76
C LEU A 122 -3.87 -0.75 -4.36
N ASP A 123 -4.94 -0.68 -3.56
CA ASP A 123 -6.29 -1.03 -4.00
C ASP A 123 -6.90 -0.02 -4.97
N ASN A 124 -7.86 -0.50 -5.77
CA ASN A 124 -8.58 0.29 -6.77
C ASN A 124 -7.65 0.96 -7.79
N ASN A 125 -6.69 0.19 -8.31
CA ASN A 125 -5.79 0.61 -9.39
C ASN A 125 -5.97 -0.30 -10.62
N GLN A 126 -5.03 -0.26 -11.56
CA GLN A 126 -5.09 -0.96 -12.84
C GLN A 126 -3.91 -1.93 -13.03
N ILE A 127 -3.33 -2.41 -11.93
CA ILE A 127 -2.14 -3.28 -11.97
C ILE A 127 -2.51 -4.63 -12.59
N GLU A 128 -1.70 -5.11 -13.54
CA GLU A 128 -1.98 -6.35 -14.28
C GLU A 128 -1.05 -7.52 -13.94
N VAL A 129 0.21 -7.22 -13.58
CA VAL A 129 1.26 -8.23 -13.41
C VAL A 129 2.00 -8.00 -12.10
N ILE A 130 2.21 -9.08 -11.34
CA ILE A 130 3.05 -9.11 -10.14
C ILE A 130 4.25 -10.03 -10.42
N GLU A 131 5.42 -9.42 -10.64
CA GLU A 131 6.64 -10.12 -11.00
C GLU A 131 7.39 -10.73 -9.80
N LYS A 132 8.21 -11.76 -10.07
CA LYS A 132 8.93 -12.57 -9.09
C LYS A 132 9.71 -11.78 -8.02
N GLU A 133 10.41 -10.73 -8.41
CA GLU A 133 11.35 -10.02 -7.54
C GLU A 133 10.79 -8.69 -7.01
N LEU A 134 9.49 -8.42 -7.22
CA LEU A 134 8.84 -7.16 -6.84
C LEU A 134 9.12 -6.75 -5.39
N PHE A 135 9.06 -7.70 -4.45
CA PHE A 135 9.24 -7.46 -3.01
C PHE A 135 10.58 -7.98 -2.46
N LYS A 136 11.60 -8.17 -3.32
CA LYS A 136 12.89 -8.76 -2.94
C LYS A 136 13.54 -8.07 -1.72
N PHE A 137 13.37 -6.76 -1.61
CA PHE A 137 14.02 -5.93 -0.59
C PHE A 137 13.07 -5.52 0.56
N ASN A 138 11.78 -5.83 0.47
CA ASN A 138 10.75 -5.39 1.42
C ASN A 138 10.39 -6.53 2.39
N LEU A 139 11.40 -7.14 3.01
CA LEU A 139 11.25 -8.33 3.86
C LEU A 139 10.48 -8.07 5.17
N ASN A 140 10.23 -6.79 5.48
CA ASN A 140 9.43 -6.36 6.62
C ASN A 140 7.92 -6.31 6.35
N LEU A 141 7.49 -6.52 5.09
CA LEU A 141 6.07 -6.50 4.74
C LEU A 141 5.26 -7.49 5.58
N GLU A 142 4.32 -6.94 6.34
CA GLU A 142 3.29 -7.66 7.10
C GLU A 142 1.94 -7.62 6.39
N MET A 143 1.71 -6.60 5.54
CA MET A 143 0.45 -6.37 4.86
C MET A 143 0.65 -5.95 3.42
N ILE A 144 -0.05 -6.64 2.51
CA ILE A 144 -0.15 -6.29 1.10
C ILE A 144 -1.62 -6.31 0.70
N VAL A 145 -2.13 -5.17 0.24
CA VAL A 145 -3.50 -5.02 -0.27
C VAL A 145 -3.45 -4.62 -1.73
N LEU A 146 -3.97 -5.48 -2.60
CA LEU A 146 -4.02 -5.30 -4.05
C LEU A 146 -5.46 -5.45 -4.57
N LYS A 147 -6.46 -5.28 -3.68
CA LYS A 147 -7.88 -5.44 -4.00
C LYS A 147 -8.28 -4.60 -5.21
N ASN A 148 -9.17 -5.14 -6.05
CA ASN A 148 -9.77 -4.42 -7.17
C ASN A 148 -8.72 -3.80 -8.10
N ASN A 149 -7.82 -4.65 -8.60
CA ASN A 149 -6.90 -4.35 -9.68
C ASN A 149 -7.28 -5.18 -10.93
N LYS A 150 -6.40 -5.26 -11.92
CA LYS A 150 -6.56 -6.09 -13.13
C LYS A 150 -5.58 -7.25 -13.17
N ILE A 151 -5.15 -7.73 -12.00
CA ILE A 151 -4.05 -8.69 -11.92
C ILE A 151 -4.48 -10.00 -12.58
N SER A 152 -3.80 -10.34 -13.67
CA SER A 152 -4.01 -11.55 -14.45
C SER A 152 -2.87 -12.55 -14.31
N HIS A 153 -1.72 -12.07 -13.80
CA HIS A 153 -0.53 -12.89 -13.55
C HIS A 153 0.15 -12.51 -12.22
N ILE A 154 0.47 -13.53 -11.42
CA ILE A 154 1.29 -13.40 -10.20
C ILE A 154 2.38 -14.48 -10.25
N ASP A 155 3.65 -14.10 -10.16
CA ASP A 155 4.73 -15.07 -10.08
C ASP A 155 4.64 -15.89 -8.79
N HIS A 156 4.86 -17.20 -8.90
CA HIS A 156 4.62 -18.15 -7.80
C HIS A 156 5.58 -17.96 -6.62
N PHE A 157 6.71 -17.28 -6.81
CA PHE A 157 7.74 -17.06 -5.79
C PHE A 157 7.74 -15.66 -5.19
N VAL A 158 6.91 -14.73 -5.67
CA VAL A 158 6.99 -13.31 -5.26
C VAL A 158 6.81 -13.08 -3.75
N PHE A 159 6.00 -13.91 -3.10
CA PHE A 159 5.75 -13.83 -1.66
C PHE A 159 6.59 -14.79 -0.82
N SER A 160 7.40 -15.66 -1.44
CA SER A 160 8.08 -16.78 -0.78
C SER A 160 9.06 -16.35 0.32
N LYS A 161 9.69 -15.19 0.17
CA LYS A 161 10.67 -14.62 1.10
C LYS A 161 10.04 -13.75 2.19
N LEU A 162 8.76 -13.39 2.06
CA LEU A 162 8.06 -12.48 2.99
C LEU A 162 7.60 -13.23 4.26
N LYS A 163 8.57 -13.60 5.10
CA LYS A 163 8.33 -14.41 6.32
C LYS A 163 7.43 -13.72 7.35
N LYS A 164 7.37 -12.38 7.32
CA LYS A 164 6.55 -11.55 8.20
C LYS A 164 5.15 -11.28 7.66
N LEU A 165 4.85 -11.68 6.41
CA LEU A 165 3.56 -11.39 5.77
C LEU A 165 2.44 -12.07 6.56
N LYS A 166 1.55 -11.23 7.08
CA LYS A 166 0.35 -11.63 7.81
C LYS A 166 -0.85 -11.49 6.91
N PHE A 167 -1.03 -10.38 6.20
CA PHE A 167 -2.23 -10.14 5.40
C PHE A 167 -1.89 -9.99 3.92
N LEU A 168 -2.57 -10.77 3.07
CA LEU A 168 -2.52 -10.64 1.62
C LEU A 168 -3.96 -10.58 1.08
N ILE A 169 -4.35 -9.43 0.55
CA ILE A 169 -5.69 -9.21 -0.01
C ILE A 169 -5.59 -9.06 -1.52
N LEU A 170 -6.13 -10.04 -2.24
CA LEU A 170 -6.19 -10.07 -3.71
C LEU A 170 -7.63 -10.15 -4.25
N SER A 171 -8.64 -9.92 -3.40
CA SER A 171 -10.05 -9.91 -3.78
C SER A 171 -10.29 -9.03 -5.01
N GLU A 172 -11.24 -9.42 -5.86
CA GLU A 172 -11.53 -8.74 -7.14
C GLU A 172 -10.40 -8.79 -8.20
N ASN A 173 -9.39 -9.65 -8.00
CA ASN A 173 -8.43 -10.04 -9.05
C ASN A 173 -8.49 -11.53 -9.39
N VAL A 174 -8.82 -12.40 -8.45
CA VAL A 174 -8.67 -13.88 -8.57
C VAL A 174 -9.43 -14.45 -9.78
N CYS A 175 -10.62 -13.92 -10.09
CA CYS A 175 -11.39 -14.34 -11.27
C CYS A 175 -10.77 -13.92 -12.61
N LYS A 176 -9.82 -12.98 -12.61
CA LYS A 176 -9.11 -12.48 -13.80
C LYS A 176 -7.81 -13.24 -14.09
N LEU A 177 -7.36 -14.09 -13.16
CA LEU A 177 -6.18 -14.93 -13.35
C LEU A 177 -6.45 -15.95 -14.46
N GLN A 178 -5.74 -15.82 -15.58
CA GLN A 178 -6.02 -16.61 -16.79
C GLN A 178 -5.62 -18.08 -16.63
N ASN A 179 -4.63 -18.37 -15.76
CA ASN A 179 -4.11 -19.72 -15.58
C ASN A 179 -4.68 -20.37 -14.31
N ALA A 180 -5.43 -21.46 -14.48
CA ALA A 180 -6.05 -22.20 -13.37
C ALA A 180 -5.03 -22.73 -12.34
N LYS A 181 -3.82 -23.10 -12.78
CA LYS A 181 -2.73 -23.51 -11.89
C LYS A 181 -2.25 -22.32 -11.06
N ASN A 182 -1.99 -21.19 -11.71
CA ASN A 182 -1.57 -19.94 -11.03
C ASN A 182 -2.62 -19.51 -10.00
N ARG A 183 -3.91 -19.51 -10.39
CA ARG A 183 -5.03 -19.23 -9.49
C ARG A 183 -5.04 -20.14 -8.26
N THR A 184 -4.92 -21.46 -8.47
CA THR A 184 -4.91 -22.44 -7.37
C THR A 184 -3.71 -22.22 -6.43
N GLU A 185 -2.53 -21.91 -6.97
CA GLU A 185 -1.34 -21.64 -6.18
C GLU A 185 -1.47 -20.36 -5.35
N VAL A 186 -2.02 -19.29 -5.93
CA VAL A 186 -2.32 -18.03 -5.22
C VAL A 186 -3.37 -18.26 -4.13
N GLU A 187 -4.45 -18.98 -4.42
CA GLU A 187 -5.47 -19.32 -3.42
C GLU A 187 -4.88 -20.16 -2.27
N ASN A 188 -4.01 -21.12 -2.56
CA ASN A 188 -3.32 -21.92 -1.55
C ASN A 188 -2.37 -21.08 -0.70
N LEU A 189 -1.66 -20.12 -1.31
CA LEU A 189 -0.81 -19.19 -0.59
C LEU A 189 -1.64 -18.30 0.36
N ILE A 190 -2.74 -17.73 -0.13
CA ILE A 190 -3.67 -16.94 0.68
C ILE A 190 -4.15 -17.78 1.88
N LYS A 191 -4.64 -19.00 1.64
CA LYS A 191 -5.06 -19.94 2.70
C LYS A 191 -3.94 -20.21 3.69
N LYS A 192 -2.71 -20.47 3.23
CA LYS A 192 -1.54 -20.70 4.10
C LYS A 192 -1.22 -19.49 4.96
N ILE A 193 -1.31 -18.28 4.41
CA ILE A 193 -1.11 -17.03 5.13
C ILE A 193 -2.18 -16.88 6.21
N PHE A 194 -3.46 -17.06 5.88
CA PHE A 194 -4.56 -17.03 6.86
C PHE A 194 -4.43 -18.11 7.94
N LEU A 195 -4.07 -19.34 7.59
CA LEU A 195 -3.92 -20.44 8.55
C LEU A 195 -2.77 -20.21 9.54
N LYS A 196 -1.71 -19.52 9.12
CA LYS A 196 -0.61 -19.11 10.02
C LYS A 196 -1.06 -18.07 11.05
N GLN A 197 -2.13 -17.32 10.81
CA GLN A 197 -2.52 -16.22 11.68
C GLN A 197 -3.27 -16.61 12.95
N LYS A 198 -3.70 -17.88 13.14
CA LYS A 198 -4.48 -18.40 14.31
C LYS A 198 -4.96 -17.27 15.25
N VAL A 199 -5.99 -16.54 14.80
CA VAL A 199 -6.47 -15.35 15.50
C VAL A 199 -7.26 -15.79 16.72
N CYS A 200 -6.59 -15.94 17.86
CA CYS A 200 -7.23 -16.15 19.16
C CYS A 200 -7.63 -14.78 19.73
N ILE A 201 -8.84 -14.30 19.42
CA ILE A 201 -9.42 -13.16 20.14
C ILE A 201 -10.03 -13.69 21.44
N SER A 202 -9.34 -13.53 22.57
CA SER A 202 -9.97 -13.76 23.88
C SER A 202 -10.98 -12.65 24.15
N LYS A 203 -12.23 -13.03 24.47
CA LYS A 203 -13.37 -12.12 24.73
C LYS A 203 -13.09 -11.05 25.79
N GLU A 204 -12.04 -11.20 26.59
CA GLU A 204 -11.65 -10.26 27.64
C GLU A 204 -10.99 -8.97 27.11
N LYS A 205 -10.31 -8.99 25.94
CA LYS A 205 -9.65 -7.80 25.40
C LYS A 205 -10.62 -6.79 24.76
N LEU A 206 -11.77 -7.24 24.27
CA LEU A 206 -12.82 -6.37 23.72
C LEU A 206 -13.44 -5.46 24.80
N LYS A 207 -13.73 -6.03 25.98
CA LYS A 207 -14.39 -5.32 27.09
C LYS A 207 -13.58 -4.15 27.66
N LYS A 208 -12.25 -4.24 27.63
CA LYS A 208 -11.37 -3.14 28.10
C LYS A 208 -11.37 -1.93 27.17
N HIS A 209 -11.56 -2.15 25.86
CA HIS A 209 -11.51 -1.08 24.85
C HIS A 209 -12.87 -0.38 24.70
N GLU A 210 -13.98 -1.09 24.88
CA GLU A 210 -15.34 -0.51 24.89
C GLU A 210 -15.55 0.50 26.04
N ALA A 211 -14.85 0.33 27.15
CA ALA A 211 -14.99 1.19 28.32
C ALA A 211 -14.30 2.57 28.20
N THR A 212 -13.40 2.78 27.21
CA THR A 212 -12.49 3.95 27.21
C THR A 212 -12.70 4.99 26.12
N LYS A 213 -13.61 4.83 25.15
CA LYS A 213 -13.90 5.90 24.17
C LYS A 213 -15.40 6.08 23.87
N ARG A 214 -15.90 7.28 24.23
CA ARG A 214 -17.14 7.89 23.74
C ARG A 214 -16.93 8.31 22.27
N ILE A 215 -17.11 7.39 21.34
CA ILE A 215 -17.42 7.69 19.93
C ILE A 215 -18.57 6.74 19.55
N SER A 216 -19.60 7.27 18.90
CA SER A 216 -20.95 6.70 18.72
C SER A 216 -21.01 5.19 18.39
N HIS A 217 -21.42 4.42 19.39
CA HIS A 217 -21.44 2.95 19.51
C HIS A 217 -22.51 2.17 18.73
N LYS A 218 -23.28 2.76 17.79
CA LYS A 218 -24.47 2.07 17.24
C LYS A 218 -24.26 1.31 15.92
N SER A 219 -23.15 1.54 15.21
CA SER A 219 -22.85 0.84 13.95
C SER A 219 -21.83 -0.28 14.07
N ILE A 220 -21.07 -0.35 15.18
CA ILE A 220 -19.93 -1.28 15.34
C ILE A 220 -20.39 -2.65 15.87
N ASN A 221 -21.41 -2.70 16.72
CA ASN A 221 -21.82 -3.95 17.38
C ASN A 221 -22.64 -4.92 16.50
N ASN A 222 -23.28 -4.42 15.44
CA ASN A 222 -24.09 -5.26 14.54
C ASN A 222 -23.27 -5.98 13.46
N GLU A 223 -22.06 -5.50 13.15
CA GLU A 223 -21.17 -6.12 12.17
C GLU A 223 -20.27 -7.21 12.80
N VAL A 224 -19.88 -7.03 14.07
CA VAL A 224 -18.99 -7.97 14.78
C VAL A 224 -19.69 -9.27 15.17
N THR A 225 -21.01 -9.28 15.38
CA THR A 225 -21.74 -10.49 15.81
C THR A 225 -22.31 -11.31 14.66
N SER A 226 -22.56 -10.71 13.50
CA SER A 226 -23.12 -11.40 12.33
C SER A 226 -22.07 -12.16 11.49
N SER A 227 -20.79 -11.79 11.59
CA SER A 227 -19.70 -12.43 10.82
C SER A 227 -19.19 -13.76 11.40
N TYR A 228 -19.53 -14.09 12.66
CA TYR A 228 -19.08 -15.32 13.32
C TYR A 228 -20.04 -16.51 13.18
N HIS A 229 -21.26 -16.30 12.69
CA HIS A 229 -22.26 -17.35 12.57
C HIS A 229 -22.80 -17.48 11.14
N LYS A 230 -21.97 -17.97 10.22
CA LYS A 230 -22.46 -18.72 9.05
C LYS A 230 -21.47 -19.82 8.66
N ASN A 231 -21.65 -20.98 9.29
CA ASN A 231 -21.17 -22.27 8.82
C ASN A 231 -22.00 -22.70 7.61
N SER A 232 -21.50 -22.52 6.39
CA SER A 232 -21.85 -23.34 5.22
C SER A 232 -21.12 -22.82 3.98
N GLY A 233 -19.96 -23.39 3.62
CA GLY A 233 -19.47 -23.47 2.22
C GLY A 233 -19.54 -22.25 1.29
N THR A 234 -19.60 -21.01 1.77
CA THR A 234 -19.75 -19.80 0.95
C THR A 234 -18.61 -18.83 1.24
N GLU A 235 -18.19 -18.12 0.20
CA GLU A 235 -17.12 -17.10 0.16
C GLU A 235 -16.86 -16.40 1.49
N VAL A 236 -15.57 -16.36 1.88
CA VAL A 236 -15.11 -15.50 2.98
C VAL A 236 -15.46 -14.07 2.61
N ASP A 237 -16.45 -13.49 3.29
CA ASP A 237 -16.84 -12.10 3.13
C ASP A 237 -15.67 -11.19 3.54
N LEU A 238 -14.93 -10.70 2.54
CA LEU A 238 -13.73 -9.89 2.69
C LEU A 238 -14.02 -8.48 3.23
N SER A 239 -15.28 -8.10 3.45
CA SER A 239 -15.64 -6.81 4.07
C SER A 239 -15.19 -6.71 5.54
N ASN A 240 -15.20 -7.83 6.28
CA ASN A 240 -14.80 -7.88 7.69
C ASN A 240 -13.28 -7.86 7.93
N ILE A 241 -12.48 -8.04 6.88
CA ILE A 241 -11.01 -8.04 6.97
C ILE A 241 -10.50 -6.64 7.32
N CYS A 242 -11.19 -5.58 6.89
CA CYS A 242 -10.82 -4.20 7.23
C CYS A 242 -10.79 -4.00 8.76
N PHE A 243 -11.80 -4.52 9.47
CA PHE A 243 -11.90 -4.38 10.93
C PHE A 243 -10.82 -5.16 11.70
N ILE A 244 -10.48 -6.38 11.25
CA ILE A 244 -9.40 -7.19 11.84
C ILE A 244 -8.03 -6.52 11.62
N ILE A 245 -7.83 -5.91 10.46
CA ILE A 245 -6.63 -5.15 10.10
C ILE A 245 -6.48 -3.92 10.99
N VAL A 246 -7.57 -3.18 11.17
CA VAL A 246 -7.63 -2.02 12.08
C VAL A 246 -7.24 -2.43 13.50
N LEU A 247 -7.83 -3.49 14.03
CA LEU A 247 -7.52 -3.98 15.38
C LEU A 247 -6.07 -4.46 15.53
N TYR A 248 -5.54 -5.19 14.54
CA TYR A 248 -4.17 -5.69 14.57
C TYR A 248 -3.13 -4.56 14.64
N PHE A 249 -3.30 -3.52 13.83
CA PHE A 249 -2.37 -2.37 13.82
C PHE A 249 -2.57 -1.46 15.04
N VAL A 250 -3.81 -1.17 15.47
CA VAL A 250 -4.08 -0.41 16.71
C VAL A 250 -3.44 -1.08 17.92
N MET A 251 -3.46 -2.42 18.00
CA MET A 251 -2.85 -3.16 19.11
C MET A 251 -1.31 -3.22 19.07
N LYS A 252 -0.67 -3.04 17.90
CA LYS A 252 0.80 -3.09 17.75
C LYS A 252 1.46 -1.76 18.18
N PHE A 253 0.80 -0.63 17.95
CA PHE A 253 1.34 0.72 18.21
C PHE A 253 0.89 1.33 19.55
N GLN A 254 0.19 0.57 20.40
CA GLN A 254 -0.24 1.00 21.74
C GLN A 254 0.57 0.40 22.91
N ASN A 255 1.67 -0.33 22.63
CA ASN A 255 2.55 -0.89 23.66
C ASN A 255 3.98 -0.37 23.53
#